data_AF-Q4SPC1-F1
#
_entry.id   AF-Q4SPC1-F1
#
_cell.length_a   1.000
_cell.length_b   1.000
_cell.length_c   1.000
_cell.angle_alpha   90.00
_cell.angle_beta   90.00
_cell.angle_gamma   90.00
#
_symmetry.space_group_name_H-M   'P 1'
#
loop_
_entity.id
_entity.type
_entity.pdbx_description
1 polymer ?
#
loop_
_entity_poly.entity_id
_entity_poly.type
_entity_poly.pdbx_seq_one_letter_code
_entity_poly.pdbx_strand_id
1 'polypeptide(L)'
;VLSIELRRNRLDLILKQNLAKGLSHALQRALNDSTAQAQVSVFHFPVNVTLGYYVTSSKTVYIPSLVVDVLNLYGFDKLLSDIRQHTPLVKAVLVAVEPWMPVPGIHLQLKTVLRFVGPTDNIYSCSFVQILAKRLENAFDEAQDKVLETYNRLTVEIQSVTQESGSASVSVMYVVKNQDVILNGTVSSGLLNQLTAELVGYFLFYPPLIIAEHFPLKTTATRMMLL
;
A
#
# COMPACT_ATOMS: atom_id res chain seq x y z
N VAL A 1 -8.01 -2.69 -7.30
CA VAL A 1 -8.92 -3.02 -8.40
C VAL A 1 -9.68 -4.28 -8.10
N LEU A 2 -10.89 -4.37 -8.60
CA LEU A 2 -11.76 -5.56 -8.57
C LEU A 2 -12.23 -5.83 -9.99
N SER A 3 -11.90 -6.99 -10.55
CA SER A 3 -12.30 -7.37 -11.91
C SER A 3 -13.39 -8.43 -11.85
N ILE A 4 -14.47 -8.21 -12.59
CA ILE A 4 -15.66 -9.06 -12.58
C ILE A 4 -16.16 -9.39 -13.99
N GLU A 5 -16.81 -10.54 -14.11
CA GLU A 5 -17.55 -10.96 -15.29
C GLU A 5 -19.06 -10.78 -15.02
N LEU A 6 -19.76 -10.09 -15.92
CA LEU A 6 -21.20 -9.85 -15.83
C LEU A 6 -21.97 -10.77 -16.77
N ARG A 7 -23.15 -11.25 -16.37
CA ARG A 7 -24.06 -12.01 -17.24
C ARG A 7 -24.56 -11.22 -18.45
N ARG A 8 -24.60 -9.88 -18.34
CA ARG A 8 -24.97 -8.94 -19.42
C ARG A 8 -23.98 -7.79 -19.41
N ASN A 9 -23.39 -7.48 -20.56
CA ASN A 9 -22.38 -6.43 -20.69
C ASN A 9 -23.04 -5.03 -20.83
N ARG A 10 -23.89 -4.66 -19.88
CA ARG A 10 -24.48 -3.30 -19.80
C ARG A 10 -24.20 -2.72 -18.43
N LEU A 11 -23.24 -1.79 -18.39
CA LEU A 11 -22.97 -0.95 -17.22
C LEU A 11 -23.90 0.25 -17.24
N ASP A 12 -24.88 0.25 -16.35
CA ASP A 12 -25.70 1.42 -16.06
C ASP A 12 -25.35 2.01 -14.69
N LEU A 13 -25.87 3.22 -14.42
CA LEU A 13 -25.61 3.92 -13.15
C LEU A 13 -26.08 3.09 -11.94
N ILE A 14 -27.16 2.34 -12.10
CA ILE A 14 -27.74 1.48 -11.05
C ILE A 14 -26.77 0.34 -10.72
N LEU A 15 -26.21 -0.33 -11.73
CA LEU A 15 -25.22 -1.39 -11.54
C LEU A 15 -23.97 -0.85 -10.86
N LYS A 16 -23.47 0.33 -11.26
CA LYS A 16 -22.33 0.99 -10.58
C LYS A 16 -22.62 1.21 -9.09
N GLN A 17 -23.80 1.74 -8.76
CA GLN A 17 -24.20 1.99 -7.37
C GLN A 17 -24.35 0.69 -6.57
N ASN A 18 -24.90 -0.37 -7.16
CA ASN A 18 -25.06 -1.66 -6.52
C ASN A 18 -23.73 -2.36 -6.27
N LEU A 19 -22.79 -2.26 -7.22
CA LEU A 19 -21.42 -2.75 -7.06
C LEU A 19 -20.70 -2.02 -5.92
N ALA A 20 -20.81 -0.68 -5.87
CA ALA A 20 -20.26 0.10 -4.77
C ALA A 20 -20.85 -0.32 -3.41
N LYS A 21 -22.18 -0.52 -3.31
CA LYS A 21 -22.84 -1.00 -2.08
C LYS A 21 -22.34 -2.37 -1.65
N GLY A 22 -22.28 -3.34 -2.56
CA GLY A 22 -21.80 -4.69 -2.25
C GLY A 22 -20.34 -4.70 -1.79
N LEU A 23 -19.48 -3.89 -2.43
CA LEU A 23 -18.09 -3.74 -2.04
C LEU A 23 -17.94 -3.04 -0.68
N SER A 24 -18.71 -1.96 -0.44
CA SER A 24 -18.76 -1.30 0.88
C SER A 24 -19.16 -2.28 1.98
N HIS A 25 -20.17 -3.12 1.76
CA HIS A 25 -20.64 -4.09 2.75
C HIS A 25 -19.56 -5.14 3.09
N ALA A 26 -18.85 -5.65 2.09
CA ALA A 26 -17.71 -6.54 2.30
C ALA A 26 -16.59 -5.84 3.09
N LEU A 27 -16.24 -4.60 2.72
CA LEU A 27 -15.21 -3.81 3.38
C LEU A 27 -15.54 -3.51 4.84
N GLN A 28 -16.80 -3.20 5.17
CA GLN A 28 -17.22 -2.94 6.55
C GLN A 28 -16.97 -4.15 7.46
N ARG A 29 -17.25 -5.36 6.95
CA ARG A 29 -17.02 -6.61 7.68
C ARG A 29 -15.54 -6.97 7.74
N ALA A 30 -14.82 -6.80 6.63
CA ALA A 30 -13.42 -7.14 6.53
C ALA A 30 -12.56 -6.23 7.43
N LEU A 31 -12.82 -4.92 7.42
CA LEU A 31 -12.11 -3.92 8.23
C LEU A 31 -12.64 -3.84 9.68
N ASN A 32 -13.76 -4.50 9.98
CA ASN A 32 -14.51 -4.31 11.21
C ASN A 32 -14.82 -2.81 11.49
N ASP A 33 -15.24 -2.11 10.43
CA ASP A 33 -15.56 -0.68 10.46
C ASP A 33 -16.87 -0.40 9.72
N SER A 34 -17.93 -0.15 10.49
CA SER A 34 -19.27 0.13 9.96
C SER A 34 -19.36 1.38 9.07
N THR A 35 -18.40 2.30 9.15
CA THR A 35 -18.38 3.53 8.36
C THR A 35 -17.57 3.42 7.07
N ALA A 36 -16.92 2.27 6.83
CA ALA A 36 -16.16 2.03 5.61
C ALA A 36 -17.08 2.05 4.37
N GLN A 37 -16.64 2.75 3.33
CA GLN A 37 -17.33 2.89 2.06
C GLN A 37 -16.34 2.81 0.90
N ALA A 38 -16.71 2.08 -0.14
CA ALA A 38 -15.97 2.03 -1.40
C ALA A 38 -16.40 3.16 -2.33
N GLN A 39 -15.45 3.98 -2.73
CA GLN A 39 -15.63 4.99 -3.77
C GLN A 39 -15.16 4.39 -5.10
N VAL A 40 -16.11 4.08 -6.00
CA VAL A 40 -15.84 3.26 -7.19
C VAL A 40 -15.81 4.10 -8.47
N SER A 41 -14.73 3.92 -9.23
CA SER A 41 -14.54 4.33 -10.61
C SER A 41 -14.53 3.10 -11.51
N VAL A 42 -15.36 3.09 -12.55
CA VAL A 42 -15.55 1.91 -13.40
C VAL A 42 -14.71 2.06 -14.67
N PHE A 43 -13.88 1.06 -14.96
CA PHE A 43 -13.12 0.93 -16.19
C PHE A 43 -13.67 -0.27 -16.97
N HIS A 44 -14.04 -0.03 -18.23
CA HIS A 44 -14.67 -1.04 -19.07
C HIS A 44 -13.64 -1.69 -19.99
N PHE A 45 -13.61 -3.01 -20.00
CA PHE A 45 -12.90 -3.81 -21.00
C PHE A 45 -13.92 -4.66 -21.77
N PRO A 46 -13.61 -5.11 -23.01
CA PRO A 46 -14.60 -5.69 -23.93
C PRO A 46 -15.40 -6.87 -23.36
N VAL A 47 -14.80 -7.62 -22.42
CA VAL A 47 -15.39 -8.83 -21.81
C VAL A 47 -15.60 -8.68 -20.30
N ASN A 48 -14.80 -7.84 -19.64
CA ASN A 48 -14.69 -7.77 -18.19
C ASN A 48 -14.89 -6.34 -17.71
N VAL A 49 -15.43 -6.19 -16.50
CA VAL A 49 -15.52 -4.89 -15.83
C VAL A 49 -14.45 -4.84 -14.76
N THR A 50 -13.57 -3.85 -14.83
CA THR A 50 -12.55 -3.61 -13.81
C THR A 50 -12.89 -2.34 -13.05
N LEU A 51 -13.08 -2.48 -11.75
CA LEU A 51 -13.42 -1.40 -10.85
C LEU A 51 -12.13 -0.90 -10.20
N GLY A 52 -11.77 0.37 -10.41
CA GLY A 52 -10.84 1.06 -9.52
C GLY A 52 -11.62 1.62 -8.35
N TYR A 53 -11.11 1.47 -7.14
CA TYR A 53 -11.78 2.00 -5.96
C TYR A 53 -10.76 2.39 -4.90
N TYR A 54 -11.17 3.32 -4.05
CA TYR A 54 -10.50 3.64 -2.80
C TYR A 54 -11.51 3.55 -1.67
N VAL A 55 -11.00 3.35 -0.44
CA VAL A 55 -11.86 3.12 0.72
C VAL A 55 -11.79 4.32 1.64
N THR A 56 -12.94 4.87 1.96
CA THR A 56 -13.12 5.97 2.92
C THR A 56 -13.80 5.46 4.17
N SER A 57 -13.39 5.95 5.33
CA SER A 57 -14.03 5.71 6.62
C SER A 57 -14.14 7.02 7.36
N SER A 58 -15.37 7.49 7.59
CA SER A 58 -15.63 8.79 8.21
C SER A 58 -14.89 9.96 7.52
N LYS A 59 -13.72 10.37 8.03
CA LYS A 59 -12.86 11.43 7.45
C LYS A 59 -11.50 10.91 6.93
N THR A 60 -11.31 9.61 6.96
CA THR A 60 -10.05 8.93 6.65
C THR A 60 -10.14 8.22 5.30
N VAL A 61 -9.06 8.24 4.53
CA VAL A 61 -8.88 7.35 3.37
C VAL A 61 -7.88 6.27 3.77
N TYR A 62 -8.23 4.99 3.58
CA TYR A 62 -7.33 3.89 3.86
C TYR A 62 -6.28 3.71 2.77
N ILE A 63 -5.08 3.30 3.17
CA ILE A 63 -4.02 2.96 2.23
C ILE A 63 -4.38 1.69 1.43
N PRO A 64 -3.99 1.59 0.14
CA PRO A 64 -4.34 0.45 -0.69
C PRO A 64 -3.84 -0.90 -0.15
N SER A 65 -2.65 -0.94 0.45
CA SER A 65 -2.05 -2.16 0.99
C SER A 65 -2.88 -2.77 2.13
N LEU A 66 -3.36 -1.97 3.07
CA LEU A 66 -4.30 -2.43 4.10
C LEU A 66 -5.54 -3.07 3.46
N VAL A 67 -6.13 -2.41 2.47
CA VAL A 67 -7.36 -2.88 1.82
C VAL A 67 -7.14 -4.21 1.12
N VAL A 68 -6.00 -4.39 0.46
CA VAL A 68 -5.59 -5.65 -0.17
C VAL A 68 -5.45 -6.74 0.88
N ASP A 69 -4.69 -6.50 1.94
CA ASP A 69 -4.44 -7.49 2.99
C ASP A 69 -5.75 -7.94 3.68
N VAL A 70 -6.59 -6.98 4.03
CA VAL A 70 -7.84 -7.23 4.74
C VAL A 70 -8.85 -7.96 3.87
N LEU A 71 -8.98 -7.62 2.58
CA LEU A 71 -9.87 -8.34 1.67
C LEU A 71 -9.35 -9.75 1.34
N ASN A 72 -8.03 -9.94 1.27
CA ASN A 72 -7.42 -11.26 1.15
C ASN A 72 -7.72 -12.14 2.37
N LEU A 73 -7.59 -11.59 3.59
CA LEU A 73 -7.93 -12.27 4.83
C LEU A 73 -9.43 -12.53 4.97
N TYR A 74 -10.28 -11.63 4.47
CA TYR A 74 -11.73 -11.80 4.48
C TYR A 74 -12.17 -13.03 3.67
N GLY A 75 -11.48 -13.26 2.55
CA GLY A 75 -11.64 -14.42 1.70
C GLY A 75 -12.60 -14.21 0.54
N PHE A 76 -12.28 -14.86 -0.57
CA PHE A 76 -12.98 -14.73 -1.85
C PHE A 76 -14.48 -15.03 -1.75
N ASP A 77 -14.87 -16.12 -1.10
CA ASP A 77 -16.27 -16.57 -1.07
C ASP A 77 -17.19 -15.57 -0.37
N LYS A 78 -16.71 -14.98 0.74
CA LYS A 78 -17.47 -13.98 1.50
C LYS A 78 -17.60 -12.68 0.71
N LEU A 79 -16.51 -12.22 0.09
CA LEU A 79 -16.51 -11.05 -0.79
C LEU A 79 -17.50 -11.23 -1.95
N LEU A 80 -17.45 -12.38 -2.63
CA LEU A 80 -18.35 -12.69 -3.74
C LEU A 80 -19.81 -12.74 -3.29
N SER A 81 -20.09 -13.33 -2.12
CA SER A 81 -21.42 -13.38 -1.53
C SER A 81 -21.98 -11.99 -1.29
N ASP A 82 -21.20 -11.10 -0.66
CA ASP A 82 -21.63 -9.73 -0.34
C ASP A 82 -21.83 -8.88 -1.60
N ILE A 83 -20.98 -9.05 -2.62
CA ILE A 83 -21.19 -8.40 -3.93
C ILE A 83 -22.48 -8.89 -4.59
N ARG A 84 -22.74 -10.21 -4.58
CA ARG A 84 -23.92 -10.81 -5.21
C ARG A 84 -25.22 -10.45 -4.51
N GLN A 85 -25.19 -10.19 -3.21
CA GLN A 85 -26.35 -9.71 -2.46
C GLN A 85 -26.92 -8.40 -3.04
N HIS A 86 -26.05 -7.53 -3.54
CA HIS A 86 -26.45 -6.27 -4.18
C HIS A 86 -26.45 -6.34 -5.71
N THR A 87 -25.66 -7.25 -6.30
CA THR A 87 -25.45 -7.36 -7.74
C THR A 87 -25.51 -8.82 -8.22
N PRO A 88 -26.71 -9.42 -8.35
CA PRO A 88 -26.86 -10.84 -8.75
C PRO A 88 -26.44 -11.12 -10.20
N LEU A 89 -26.18 -10.09 -11.00
CA LEU A 89 -25.68 -10.21 -12.38
C LEU A 89 -24.19 -10.57 -12.46
N VAL A 90 -23.45 -10.46 -11.35
CA VAL A 90 -22.04 -10.87 -11.29
C VAL A 90 -21.94 -12.39 -11.40
N LYS A 91 -21.41 -12.84 -12.54
CA LYS A 91 -21.18 -14.24 -12.85
C LYS A 91 -19.94 -14.74 -12.10
N ALA A 92 -18.83 -14.02 -12.21
CA ALA A 92 -17.56 -14.38 -11.57
C ALA A 92 -16.78 -13.13 -11.14
N VAL A 93 -15.90 -13.30 -10.15
CA VAL A 93 -14.87 -12.34 -9.78
C VAL A 93 -13.54 -12.91 -10.30
N LEU A 94 -12.89 -12.18 -11.20
CA LEU A 94 -11.64 -12.56 -11.84
C LEU A 94 -10.43 -12.10 -11.04
N VAL A 95 -10.52 -10.89 -10.46
CA VAL A 95 -9.52 -10.33 -9.55
C VAL A 95 -10.28 -9.79 -8.35
N ALA A 96 -10.12 -10.41 -7.18
CA ALA A 96 -10.82 -10.03 -5.96
C ALA A 96 -10.34 -8.67 -5.43
N VAL A 97 -9.02 -8.51 -5.35
CA VAL A 97 -8.37 -7.30 -4.89
C VAL A 97 -6.92 -7.29 -5.37
N GLU A 98 -6.47 -6.15 -5.88
CA GLU A 98 -5.08 -5.92 -6.29
C GLU A 98 -4.80 -4.40 -6.29
N PRO A 99 -3.57 -3.91 -6.03
CA PRO A 99 -3.26 -2.49 -6.22
C PRO A 99 -3.48 -2.04 -7.68
N TRP A 100 -3.74 -0.74 -7.88
CA TRP A 100 -3.88 -0.16 -9.23
C TRP A 100 -2.54 -0.08 -9.97
N MET A 101 -1.47 0.25 -9.23
CA MET A 101 -0.11 0.27 -9.76
C MET A 101 0.62 -1.02 -9.37
N PRO A 102 1.48 -1.54 -10.24
CA PRO A 102 2.29 -2.70 -9.91
C PRO A 102 3.24 -2.35 -8.76
N VAL A 103 3.41 -3.30 -7.84
CA VAL A 103 4.37 -3.16 -6.74
C VAL A 103 5.79 -3.22 -7.33
N PRO A 104 6.66 -2.24 -7.07
CA PRO A 104 8.04 -2.25 -7.56
C PRO A 104 8.79 -3.51 -7.13
N GLY A 105 9.78 -3.95 -7.91
CA GLY A 105 10.60 -5.11 -7.57
C GLY A 105 11.27 -4.96 -6.20
N ILE A 106 11.40 -6.06 -5.44
CA ILE A 106 11.88 -6.05 -4.05
C ILE A 106 13.26 -5.38 -3.88
N HIS A 107 14.11 -5.43 -4.92
CA HIS A 107 15.43 -4.82 -4.97
C HIS A 107 15.44 -3.29 -5.11
N LEU A 108 14.28 -2.70 -5.38
CA LEU A 108 14.06 -1.25 -5.41
C LEU A 108 13.44 -0.75 -4.10
N GLN A 109 12.97 -1.66 -3.24
CA GLN A 109 12.26 -1.32 -2.02
C GLN A 109 13.20 -1.20 -0.83
N LEU A 110 12.82 -0.31 0.08
CA LEU A 110 13.41 -0.12 1.39
C LEU A 110 12.43 -0.49 2.48
N LYS A 111 12.96 -1.00 3.59
CA LYS A 111 12.23 -1.22 4.84
C LYS A 111 12.81 -0.35 5.94
N THR A 112 11.97 0.50 6.50
CA THR A 112 12.21 1.18 7.78
C THR A 112 11.33 0.53 8.84
N VAL A 113 11.86 0.28 10.03
CA VAL A 113 11.06 -0.19 11.17
C VAL A 113 11.05 0.90 12.22
N LEU A 114 9.88 1.45 12.48
CA LEU A 114 9.65 2.41 13.55
C LEU A 114 9.44 1.65 14.87
N ARG A 115 10.11 2.06 15.94
CA ARG A 115 10.02 1.40 17.25
C ARG A 115 8.60 1.47 17.81
N PHE A 116 8.00 2.65 17.74
CA PHE A 116 6.62 2.89 18.11
C PHE A 116 6.08 4.06 17.29
N VAL A 117 4.77 4.06 17.09
CA VAL A 117 3.99 5.16 16.54
C VAL A 117 2.94 5.54 17.59
N GLY A 118 2.60 6.83 17.70
CA GLY A 118 1.66 7.29 18.71
C GLY A 118 0.27 6.66 18.54
N PRO A 119 -0.49 6.39 19.61
CA PRO A 119 -1.80 5.75 19.53
C PRO A 119 -2.86 6.61 18.81
N THR A 120 -2.60 7.91 18.66
CA THR A 120 -3.44 8.85 17.92
C THR A 120 -3.21 8.80 16.41
N ASP A 121 -2.10 8.22 15.96
CA ASP A 121 -1.74 8.16 14.55
C ASP A 121 -2.33 6.90 13.91
N ASN A 122 -3.18 7.10 12.91
CA ASN A 122 -3.72 5.99 12.14
C ASN A 122 -2.73 5.60 11.03
N ILE A 123 -1.89 4.60 11.31
CA ILE A 123 -0.86 4.10 10.38
C ILE A 123 -1.41 3.57 9.05
N TYR A 124 -2.70 3.25 9.00
CA TYR A 124 -3.37 2.75 7.82
C TYR A 124 -4.06 3.84 7.00
N SER A 125 -3.91 5.10 7.39
CA SER A 125 -4.47 6.23 6.65
C SER A 125 -3.52 6.78 5.59
N CYS A 126 -4.08 7.26 4.48
CA CYS A 126 -3.31 7.98 3.46
C CYS A 126 -2.65 9.24 4.03
N SER A 127 -3.30 9.92 4.99
CA SER A 127 -2.74 11.10 5.65
C SER A 127 -1.43 10.78 6.37
N PHE A 128 -1.42 9.70 7.17
CA PHE A 128 -0.21 9.24 7.84
C PHE A 128 0.91 8.93 6.84
N VAL A 129 0.60 8.17 5.79
CA VAL A 129 1.56 7.80 4.76
C VAL A 129 2.11 9.03 4.01
N GLN A 130 1.28 10.00 3.65
CA GLN A 130 1.72 11.22 2.98
C GLN A 130 2.65 12.06 3.86
N ILE A 131 2.32 12.20 5.15
CA ILE A 131 3.15 12.92 6.12
C ILE A 131 4.49 12.19 6.30
N LEU A 132 4.47 10.86 6.47
CA LEU A 132 5.68 10.08 6.67
C LEU A 132 6.58 10.09 5.41
N ALA A 133 6.00 9.99 4.21
CA ALA A 133 6.75 10.11 2.97
C ALA A 133 7.45 11.47 2.86
N LYS A 134 6.74 12.57 3.15
CA LYS A 134 7.33 13.92 3.15
C LYS A 134 8.48 14.06 4.16
N ARG A 135 8.37 13.41 5.32
CA ARG A 135 9.43 13.38 6.33
C ARG A 135 10.63 12.55 5.90
N LEU A 136 10.40 11.40 5.26
CA LEU A 136 11.47 10.60 4.65
C LEU A 136 12.20 11.40 3.56
N GLU A 137 11.47 12.13 2.69
CA GLU A 137 12.07 13.02 1.69
C GLU A 137 13.04 14.03 2.33
N ASN A 138 12.62 14.69 3.42
CA ASN A 138 13.49 15.64 4.11
C ASN A 138 14.74 14.96 4.71
N ALA A 139 14.61 13.72 5.19
CA ALA A 139 15.76 12.95 5.67
C ALA A 139 16.69 12.54 4.52
N PHE A 140 16.16 12.25 3.33
CA PHE A 140 16.96 12.01 2.13
C PHE A 140 17.67 13.26 1.63
N ASP A 141 17.04 14.43 1.72
CA ASP A 141 17.68 15.71 1.41
C ASP A 141 18.89 15.96 2.33
N GLU A 142 18.72 15.77 3.65
CA GLU A 142 19.84 15.86 4.61
C GLU A 142 20.93 14.80 4.35
N ALA A 143 20.55 13.57 3.98
CA ALA A 143 21.51 12.52 3.64
C ALA A 143 22.35 12.89 2.43
N GLN A 144 21.74 13.48 1.39
CA GLN A 144 22.43 13.97 0.21
C GLN A 144 23.41 15.08 0.55
N ASP A 145 23.07 16.03 1.43
CA ASP A 145 24.00 17.10 1.82
C ASP A 145 25.29 16.57 2.50
N LYS A 146 25.26 15.34 3.04
CA LYS A 146 26.43 14.69 3.64
C LYS A 146 27.29 13.88 2.67
N VAL A 147 26.77 13.57 1.49
CA VAL A 147 27.54 12.88 0.44
C VAL A 147 27.74 13.83 -0.73
N LEU A 148 28.89 13.77 -1.41
CA LEU A 148 29.09 14.55 -2.65
C LEU A 148 28.31 13.95 -3.84
N GLU A 149 27.18 13.27 -3.58
CA GLU A 149 26.26 12.76 -4.59
C GLU A 149 25.10 13.73 -4.75
N THR A 150 24.90 14.24 -5.96
CA THR A 150 23.81 15.18 -6.26
C THR A 150 22.76 14.47 -7.10
N TYR A 151 21.70 13.96 -6.48
CA TYR A 151 20.48 13.65 -7.23
C TYR A 151 19.66 14.94 -7.40
N ASN A 152 18.69 14.92 -8.31
CA ASN A 152 17.65 15.94 -8.24
C ASN A 152 16.79 15.68 -6.99
N ARG A 153 15.76 16.49 -6.77
CA ARG A 153 14.81 16.30 -5.67
C ARG A 153 14.30 14.86 -5.61
N LEU A 154 14.69 14.15 -4.54
CA LEU A 154 14.23 12.80 -4.26
C LEU A 154 12.79 12.83 -3.76
N THR A 155 11.98 11.87 -4.19
CA THR A 155 10.61 11.68 -3.71
C THR A 155 10.44 10.29 -3.16
N VAL A 156 9.55 10.12 -2.18
CA VAL A 156 9.34 8.85 -1.50
C VAL A 156 7.91 8.37 -1.73
N GLU A 157 7.77 7.11 -2.16
CA GLU A 157 6.48 6.47 -2.33
C GLU A 157 6.37 5.24 -1.41
N ILE A 158 5.61 5.39 -0.33
CA ILE A 158 5.32 4.30 0.60
C ILE A 158 4.34 3.31 -0.05
N GLN A 159 4.78 2.06 -0.14
CA GLN A 159 4.05 0.94 -0.72
C GLN A 159 3.15 0.26 0.32
N SER A 160 3.67 0.06 1.53
CA SER A 160 2.90 -0.55 2.61
C SER A 160 3.35 -0.13 3.99
N VAL A 161 2.41 -0.23 4.93
CA VAL A 161 2.64 -0.05 6.36
C VAL A 161 1.99 -1.22 7.08
N THR A 162 2.77 -1.95 7.87
CA THR A 162 2.31 -3.15 8.57
C THR A 162 2.74 -3.11 10.03
N GLN A 163 1.84 -3.48 10.92
CA GLN A 163 2.12 -3.68 12.35
C GLN A 163 1.72 -5.09 12.73
N GLU A 164 2.67 -5.87 13.24
CA GLU A 164 2.40 -7.23 13.70
C GLU A 164 1.53 -7.21 14.96
N SER A 165 0.60 -8.15 15.07
CA SER A 165 -0.27 -8.26 16.24
C SER A 165 0.56 -8.46 17.52
N GLY A 166 0.34 -7.57 18.51
CA GLY A 166 1.09 -7.58 19.77
C GLY A 166 2.45 -6.85 19.71
N SER A 167 2.87 -6.33 18.56
CA SER A 167 4.07 -5.51 18.42
C SER A 167 3.73 -4.02 18.44
N ALA A 168 4.52 -3.23 19.16
CA ALA A 168 4.46 -1.77 19.08
C ALA A 168 5.12 -1.23 17.80
N SER A 169 5.95 -2.04 17.14
CA SER A 169 6.76 -1.61 16.01
C SER A 169 6.00 -1.65 14.69
N VAL A 170 6.30 -0.67 13.84
CA VAL A 170 5.62 -0.47 12.55
C VAL A 170 6.65 -0.60 11.44
N SER A 171 6.44 -1.55 10.53
CA SER A 171 7.26 -1.70 9.33
C SER A 171 6.68 -0.87 8.20
N VAL A 172 7.55 -0.12 7.52
CA VAL A 172 7.20 0.75 6.41
C VAL A 172 8.03 0.33 5.20
N MET A 173 7.35 -0.10 4.14
CA MET A 173 7.96 -0.43 2.86
C MET A 173 7.77 0.72 1.89
N TYR A 174 8.83 1.18 1.23
CA TYR A 174 8.78 2.32 0.32
C TYR A 174 9.84 2.22 -0.77
N VAL A 175 9.68 3.05 -1.79
CA VAL A 175 10.68 3.28 -2.82
C VAL A 175 11.09 4.74 -2.84
N VAL A 176 12.30 5.00 -3.33
CA VAL A 176 12.82 6.35 -3.53
C VAL A 176 12.94 6.59 -5.02
N LYS A 177 12.48 7.75 -5.48
CA LYS A 177 12.56 8.14 -6.88
C LYS A 177 13.39 9.39 -7.04
N ASN A 178 14.20 9.41 -8.09
CA ASN A 178 14.77 10.62 -8.65
C ASN A 178 13.94 10.99 -9.87
N GLN A 179 13.07 12.00 -9.72
CA GLN A 179 12.02 12.31 -10.71
C GLN A 179 11.12 11.09 -10.97
N ASP A 180 11.09 10.57 -12.20
CA ASP A 180 10.26 9.41 -12.58
C ASP A 180 10.97 8.06 -12.46
N VAL A 181 12.26 8.06 -12.10
CA VAL A 181 13.09 6.85 -12.03
C VAL A 181 13.19 6.36 -10.60
N ILE A 182 12.77 5.12 -10.37
CA ILE A 182 12.94 4.44 -9.08
C ILE A 182 14.42 4.08 -8.90
N LEU A 183 15.01 4.52 -7.78
CA LEU A 183 16.39 4.22 -7.42
C LEU A 183 16.52 2.79 -6.89
N ASN A 184 17.74 2.25 -7.02
CA ASN A 184 18.07 0.94 -6.47
C ASN A 184 18.05 0.98 -4.94
N GLY A 185 17.46 -0.03 -4.29
CA GLY A 185 17.39 -0.12 -2.84
C GLY A 185 18.76 -0.08 -2.15
N THR A 186 19.81 -0.64 -2.76
CA THR A 186 21.17 -0.54 -2.22
C THR A 186 21.68 0.91 -2.20
N VAL A 187 21.43 1.67 -3.27
CA VAL A 187 21.81 3.09 -3.35
C VAL A 187 21.00 3.90 -2.34
N SER A 188 19.68 3.74 -2.35
CA SER A 188 18.80 4.49 -1.46
C SER A 188 19.03 4.18 0.02
N SER A 189 19.24 2.91 0.39
CA SER A 189 19.61 2.57 1.78
C SER A 189 20.99 3.10 2.13
N GLY A 190 21.95 3.06 1.21
CA GLY A 190 23.29 3.61 1.40
C GLY A 190 23.29 5.10 1.73
N LEU A 191 22.40 5.88 1.08
CA LEU A 191 22.17 7.29 1.38
C LEU A 191 21.58 7.49 2.78
N LEU A 192 20.42 6.90 3.07
CA LEU A 192 19.74 7.20 4.35
C LEU A 192 20.54 6.71 5.56
N ASN A 193 21.32 5.64 5.41
CA ASN A 193 22.20 5.11 6.46
C ASN A 193 23.47 5.97 6.70
N GLN A 194 23.71 7.05 5.94
CA GLN A 194 24.70 8.08 6.31
C GLN A 194 24.26 8.89 7.52
N LEU A 195 22.96 8.89 7.82
CA LEU A 195 22.40 9.56 8.99
C LEU A 195 22.35 8.61 10.18
N THR A 196 22.51 9.15 11.38
CA THR A 196 22.34 8.36 12.61
C THR A 196 20.85 8.09 12.86
N ALA A 197 20.55 7.05 13.66
CA ALA A 197 19.18 6.71 14.01
C ALA A 197 18.46 7.86 14.72
N GLU A 198 19.18 8.66 15.53
CA GLU A 198 18.64 9.84 16.21
C GLU A 198 18.23 10.92 15.22
N LEU A 199 19.08 11.20 14.22
CA LEU A 199 18.79 12.22 13.21
C LEU A 199 17.65 11.79 12.29
N VAL A 200 17.63 10.52 11.86
CA VAL A 200 16.49 9.96 11.11
C VAL A 200 15.22 10.05 11.95
N GLY A 201 15.26 9.64 13.22
CA GLY A 201 14.13 9.74 14.13
C GLY A 201 13.64 11.17 14.32
N TYR A 202 14.54 12.15 14.33
CA TYR A 202 14.21 13.57 14.35
C TYR A 202 13.44 14.02 13.11
N PHE A 203 13.77 13.54 11.91
CA PHE A 203 12.98 13.88 10.71
C PHE A 203 11.64 13.14 10.67
N LEU A 204 11.60 11.86 11.06
CA LEU A 204 10.40 11.03 10.99
C LEU A 204 9.38 11.37 12.10
N PHE A 205 9.83 11.98 13.19
CA PHE A 205 9.13 12.09 14.48
C PHE A 205 8.77 10.74 15.10
N TYR A 206 9.46 9.68 14.66
CA TYR A 206 9.34 8.33 15.19
C TYR A 206 10.73 7.72 15.29
N PRO A 207 11.13 7.17 16.44
CA PRO A 207 12.45 6.57 16.58
C PRO A 207 12.52 5.27 15.76
N PRO A 208 13.47 5.14 14.81
CA PRO A 208 13.65 3.90 14.06
C PRO A 208 14.36 2.82 14.89
N LEU A 209 13.95 1.57 14.74
CA LEU A 209 14.74 0.37 15.06
C LEU A 209 15.65 -0.02 13.89
N ILE A 210 15.15 0.14 12.66
CA ILE A 210 15.89 -0.08 11.42
C ILE A 210 15.70 1.18 10.58
N ILE A 211 16.80 1.83 10.19
CA ILE A 211 16.80 3.07 9.39
C ILE A 211 16.33 2.77 7.98
N ALA A 212 17.12 2.01 7.21
CA ALA A 212 16.75 1.57 5.87
C ALA A 212 17.47 0.26 5.54
N GLU A 213 16.71 -0.83 5.54
CA GLU A 213 17.14 -2.12 5.01
C GLU A 213 16.70 -2.23 3.54
N HIS A 214 17.57 -2.76 2.68
CA HIS A 214 17.24 -3.11 1.30
C HIS A 214 17.26 -4.62 1.12
N PHE A 215 16.63 -5.11 0.07
CA PHE A 215 16.55 -6.53 -0.21
C PHE A 215 17.29 -6.86 -1.51
N PRO A 216 18.38 -7.65 -1.47
CA PRO A 216 19.07 -8.02 -2.70
C PRO A 216 18.17 -8.91 -3.57
N LEU A 217 18.36 -8.84 -4.89
CA LEU A 217 17.82 -9.85 -5.80
C LEU A 217 18.31 -11.22 -5.32
N LYS A 218 17.38 -12.12 -4.98
CA LYS A 218 17.73 -13.53 -4.74
C LYS A 218 18.19 -14.13 -6.06
N THR A 219 19.48 -14.04 -6.36
CA THR A 219 20.10 -14.89 -7.37
C THR A 219 19.96 -16.33 -6.90
N THR A 220 19.56 -17.23 -7.78
CA THR A 220 19.36 -18.67 -7.54
C THR A 220 20.57 -19.42 -6.95
N ALA A 221 21.71 -18.75 -6.74
CA ALA A 221 22.90 -19.30 -6.10
C ALA A 221 22.77 -19.51 -4.57
N THR A 222 21.89 -18.80 -3.86
CA THR A 222 21.83 -18.90 -2.38
C THR A 222 20.98 -20.07 -1.86
N ARG A 223 20.38 -20.88 -2.74
CA ARG A 223 19.65 -22.10 -2.33
C ARG A 223 20.55 -23.35 -2.24
N MET A 224 21.85 -23.21 -2.53
CA MET A 224 22.80 -24.34 -2.56
C MET A 224 23.76 -24.38 -1.35
N MET A 225 23.45 -23.66 -0.27
CA MET A 225 24.25 -23.66 0.97
C MET A 225 23.47 -24.08 2.23
N LEU A 226 22.30 -24.71 2.05
CA LEU A 226 21.50 -25.32 3.13
C LEU A 226 20.85 -26.63 2.63
N LEU A 227 21.69 -27.54 2.12
CA LEU A 227 21.39 -28.98 2.07
C LEU A 227 22.41 -29.69 2.95
#